data_AF-Q5HMU4-F1
#
_entry.id   AF-Q5HMU4-F1
#
_cell.length_a   1.000
_cell.length_b   1.000
_cell.length_c   1.000
_cell.angle_alpha   90.00
_cell.angle_beta   90.00
_cell.angle_gamma   90.00
#
_symmetry.space_group_name_H-M   'P 1'
#
loop_
_entity.id
_entity.type
_entity.pdbx_description
1 polymer ?
#
loop_
_entity_poly.entity_id
_entity_poly.type
_entity_poly.pdbx_seq_one_letter_code
_entity_poly.pdbx_strand_id
1 'polypeptide(L)'
;MQELYEILQEIKNTNSKTSKENILRKHKDNELLTETLKFLFDDLIVTGISSKKIAKPINPMTINNIDLMKLFEYLRSNNSGKDKDIAYAKGMINNARKVFDTDVADMVKGIIIKDYPIGISKVTINKVFGKGFIFKFDVRKGSKFEGKLKPNVRYAQSTKLDGVRSVVLVNDKGVQIFGRSGKTIDGLKEIEVLFNKYYEQTNTPIMFDGELLAIDETESIPNDELFRITSKILRVKGDKSDIKFVMFDNMPLEEFYEGKSKLKFKERRDNLLAFYEQLKVIDPKVIDIVPIHYIGNDMAEIQSVQKKLEDNGFEGSMLDEIEAYYEAKRTKSLLKFKTFHTVDLRCLRVEEHVRGNKVGNIVVDYKGYELGVGSGFSDKDRKLFWEQKDLIEGKIVEISYFEESKNDKGGESLRFPVFKMVRDDKDEVSLN
;
A
#
# COMPACT_ATOMS: atom_id res chain seq x y z
N MET A 1 0.46 -34.10 -8.35
CA MET A 1 1.48 -33.35 -7.58
C MET A 1 2.85 -33.40 -8.25
N GLN A 2 3.35 -34.57 -8.67
CA GLN A 2 4.61 -34.65 -9.43
C GLN A 2 4.58 -33.77 -10.71
N GLU A 3 3.54 -33.92 -11.54
CA GLU A 3 3.36 -33.08 -12.73
C GLU A 3 3.30 -31.57 -12.40
N LEU A 4 2.61 -31.18 -11.32
CA LEU A 4 2.58 -29.79 -10.85
C LEU A 4 4.00 -29.30 -10.54
N TYR A 5 4.79 -30.10 -9.83
CA TYR A 5 6.16 -29.75 -9.49
C TYR A 5 7.00 -29.52 -10.75
N GLU A 6 6.90 -30.42 -11.73
CA GLU A 6 7.61 -30.31 -13.02
C GLU A 6 7.24 -29.03 -13.78
N ILE A 7 5.95 -28.71 -13.88
CA ILE A 7 5.48 -27.46 -14.52
C ILE A 7 6.04 -26.23 -13.80
N LEU A 8 6.00 -26.20 -12.47
CA LEU A 8 6.50 -25.07 -11.69
C LEU A 8 8.03 -24.92 -11.82
N GLN A 9 8.79 -26.03 -11.91
CA GLN A 9 10.23 -25.96 -12.19
C GLN A 9 10.53 -25.48 -13.61
N GLU A 10 9.76 -25.91 -14.62
CA GLU A 10 9.90 -25.42 -16.00
C GLU A 10 9.73 -23.88 -16.05
N ILE A 11 8.71 -23.36 -15.37
CA ILE A 11 8.48 -21.91 -15.25
C ILE A 11 9.64 -21.21 -14.53
N LYS A 12 10.13 -21.80 -13.42
CA LYS A 12 11.20 -21.24 -12.59
C LYS A 12 12.53 -21.16 -13.35
N ASN A 13 12.87 -22.20 -14.10
CA ASN A 13 14.12 -22.33 -14.84
C ASN A 13 14.11 -21.58 -16.19
N THR A 14 12.96 -21.09 -16.61
CA THR A 14 12.82 -20.25 -17.81
C THR A 14 13.19 -18.79 -17.49
N ASN A 15 13.95 -18.13 -18.37
CA ASN A 15 14.34 -16.72 -18.14
C ASN A 15 13.39 -15.70 -18.80
N SER A 16 12.91 -16.00 -20.01
CA SER A 16 12.07 -15.08 -20.78
C SER A 16 10.64 -15.04 -20.23
N LYS A 17 10.12 -13.82 -19.99
CA LYS A 17 8.73 -13.59 -19.58
C LYS A 17 7.74 -14.22 -20.59
N THR A 18 7.99 -14.05 -21.89
CA THR A 18 7.12 -14.60 -22.94
C THR A 18 7.11 -16.12 -22.91
N SER A 19 8.26 -16.75 -22.70
CA SER A 19 8.35 -18.21 -22.58
C SER A 19 7.58 -18.73 -21.36
N LYS A 20 7.67 -18.04 -20.21
CA LYS A 20 6.83 -18.37 -19.03
C LYS A 20 5.34 -18.25 -19.31
N GLU A 21 4.92 -17.20 -20.03
CA GLU A 21 3.53 -17.06 -20.44
C GLU A 21 3.08 -18.21 -21.35
N ASN A 22 3.95 -18.70 -22.24
CA ASN A 22 3.64 -19.85 -23.12
C ASN A 22 3.52 -21.16 -22.34
N ILE A 23 4.37 -21.40 -21.35
CA ILE A 23 4.26 -22.57 -20.45
C ILE A 23 2.91 -22.53 -19.72
N LEU A 24 2.53 -21.38 -19.17
CA LEU A 24 1.23 -21.21 -18.52
C LEU A 24 0.05 -21.43 -19.48
N ARG A 25 0.14 -20.98 -20.74
CA ARG A 25 -0.90 -21.23 -21.75
C ARG A 25 -1.01 -22.72 -22.08
N LYS A 26 0.12 -23.41 -22.23
CA LYS A 26 0.18 -24.85 -22.52
C LYS A 26 -0.49 -25.69 -21.44
N HIS A 27 -0.36 -25.29 -20.18
CA HIS A 27 -0.92 -26.00 -19.03
C HIS A 27 -2.16 -25.32 -18.44
N LYS A 28 -2.85 -24.47 -19.20
CA LYS A 28 -3.98 -23.65 -18.70
C LYS A 28 -5.13 -24.50 -18.16
N ASP A 29 -5.36 -25.67 -18.75
CA ASP A 29 -6.45 -26.57 -18.36
C ASP A 29 -6.06 -27.51 -17.21
N ASN A 30 -4.83 -27.43 -16.70
CA ASN A 30 -4.43 -28.16 -15.50
C ASN A 30 -5.07 -27.50 -14.27
N GLU A 31 -6.11 -28.13 -13.73
CA GLU A 31 -6.89 -27.62 -12.60
C GLU A 31 -6.03 -27.42 -11.34
N LEU A 32 -5.14 -28.37 -11.04
CA LEU A 32 -4.27 -28.29 -9.87
C LEU A 32 -3.27 -27.13 -9.97
N LEU A 33 -2.71 -26.87 -11.15
CA LEU A 33 -1.89 -25.70 -11.41
C LEU A 33 -2.69 -24.42 -11.20
N THR A 34 -3.88 -24.35 -11.80
CA THR A 34 -4.77 -23.19 -11.74
C THR A 34 -5.11 -22.84 -10.29
N GLU A 35 -5.51 -23.82 -9.49
CA GLU A 35 -5.82 -23.62 -8.07
C GLU A 35 -4.56 -23.34 -7.23
N THR A 36 -3.42 -23.95 -7.55
CA THR A 36 -2.15 -23.63 -6.90
C THR A 36 -1.74 -22.18 -7.15
N LEU A 37 -1.90 -21.68 -8.37
CA LEU A 37 -1.63 -20.28 -8.72
C LEU A 37 -2.58 -19.32 -7.99
N LYS A 38 -3.88 -19.62 -7.92
CA LYS A 38 -4.82 -18.85 -7.09
C LYS A 38 -4.38 -18.85 -5.63
N PHE A 39 -4.14 -20.03 -5.06
CA PHE A 39 -3.74 -20.17 -3.66
C PHE A 39 -2.46 -19.40 -3.33
N LEU A 40 -1.45 -19.47 -4.19
CA LEU A 40 -0.17 -18.76 -4.01
C LEU A 40 -0.29 -17.24 -4.19
N PHE A 41 -1.00 -16.80 -5.22
CA PHE A 41 -0.90 -15.41 -5.69
C PHE A 41 -2.10 -14.53 -5.36
N ASP A 42 -3.24 -15.07 -4.95
CA ASP A 42 -4.38 -14.24 -4.57
C ASP A 42 -4.16 -13.59 -3.19
N ASP A 43 -4.31 -12.26 -3.10
CA ASP A 43 -4.12 -11.51 -1.85
C ASP A 43 -5.21 -11.78 -0.80
N LEU A 44 -6.40 -12.24 -1.20
CA LEU A 44 -7.47 -12.59 -0.26
C LEU A 44 -7.23 -13.93 0.43
N ILE A 45 -6.38 -14.79 -0.15
CA ILE A 45 -6.05 -16.08 0.43
C ILE A 45 -4.89 -15.92 1.41
N VAL A 46 -5.18 -16.03 2.71
CA VAL A 46 -4.17 -16.10 3.76
C VAL A 46 -4.15 -17.49 4.37
N THR A 47 -2.99 -17.95 4.84
CA THR A 47 -2.84 -19.24 5.54
C THR A 47 -2.57 -19.05 7.02
N GLY A 48 -2.12 -17.86 7.41
CA GLY A 48 -1.65 -17.56 8.75
C GLY A 48 -0.42 -18.34 9.18
N ILE A 49 0.22 -19.10 8.28
CA ILE A 49 1.40 -19.93 8.56
C ILE A 49 2.59 -19.32 7.81
N SER A 50 3.50 -18.68 8.56
CA SER A 50 4.77 -18.17 8.03
C SER A 50 5.90 -19.18 8.18
N SER A 51 7.07 -18.90 7.58
CA SER A 51 8.31 -19.67 7.78
C SER A 51 8.67 -19.81 9.26
N LYS A 52 8.43 -18.78 10.08
CA LYS A 52 8.61 -18.85 11.54
C LYS A 52 7.59 -19.76 12.23
N LYS A 53 6.32 -19.71 11.82
CA LYS A 53 5.27 -20.54 12.43
C LYS A 53 5.43 -22.02 12.09
N ILE A 54 5.70 -22.36 10.83
CA ILE A 54 5.90 -23.75 10.42
C ILE A 54 7.14 -24.39 11.08
N ALA A 55 8.13 -23.58 11.47
CA ALA A 55 9.34 -24.03 12.17
C ALA A 55 9.14 -24.30 13.67
N LYS A 56 8.00 -23.93 14.28
CA LYS A 56 7.72 -24.23 15.70
C LYS A 56 7.83 -25.73 15.99
N PRO A 57 8.24 -26.17 17.18
CA PRO A 57 8.39 -27.59 17.53
C PRO A 57 7.05 -28.28 17.83
N ILE A 58 6.13 -28.23 16.86
CA ILE A 58 4.81 -28.87 16.91
C ILE A 58 4.88 -30.22 16.19
N ASN A 59 4.33 -31.26 16.80
CA ASN A 59 4.28 -32.60 16.21
C ASN A 59 3.36 -32.62 14.97
N PRO A 60 3.79 -33.22 13.86
CA PRO A 60 2.95 -33.39 12.68
C PRO A 60 1.71 -34.24 12.99
N MET A 61 0.57 -33.86 12.43
CA MET A 61 -0.61 -34.72 12.40
C MET A 61 -0.37 -35.89 11.43
N THR A 62 -0.85 -37.09 11.77
CA THR A 62 -0.86 -38.21 10.84
C THR A 62 -1.87 -37.96 9.73
N ILE A 63 -1.38 -37.91 8.50
CA ILE A 63 -2.21 -37.77 7.29
C ILE A 63 -2.12 -39.09 6.51
N ASN A 64 -3.26 -39.65 6.12
CA ASN A 64 -3.32 -40.92 5.40
C ASN A 64 -3.23 -40.74 3.88
N ASN A 65 -3.81 -39.68 3.33
CA ASN A 65 -3.78 -39.40 1.90
C ASN A 65 -3.43 -37.92 1.67
N ILE A 66 -2.48 -37.67 0.78
CA ILE A 66 -2.05 -36.31 0.45
C ILE A 66 -2.87 -35.79 -0.74
N ASP A 67 -3.61 -34.73 -0.49
CA ASP A 67 -4.43 -34.05 -1.49
C ASP A 67 -4.26 -32.54 -1.31
N LEU A 68 -3.66 -31.92 -2.32
CA LEU A 68 -3.35 -30.49 -2.29
C LEU A 68 -4.62 -29.63 -2.40
N MET A 69 -5.67 -30.11 -3.05
CA MET A 69 -6.95 -29.40 -3.14
C MET A 69 -7.60 -29.32 -1.76
N LYS A 70 -7.63 -30.45 -1.03
CA LYS A 70 -8.11 -30.48 0.37
C LYS A 70 -7.27 -29.63 1.31
N LEU A 71 -5.96 -29.55 1.08
CA LEU A 71 -5.09 -28.62 1.82
C LEU A 71 -5.51 -27.17 1.58
N PHE A 72 -5.80 -26.79 0.33
CA PHE A 72 -6.24 -25.43 0.00
C PHE A 72 -7.57 -25.09 0.67
N GLU A 73 -8.55 -26.00 0.59
CA GLU A 73 -9.84 -25.85 1.28
C GLU A 73 -9.67 -25.70 2.79
N TYR A 74 -8.86 -26.57 3.41
CA TYR A 74 -8.59 -26.51 4.83
C TYR A 74 -7.99 -25.18 5.25
N LEU A 75 -6.95 -24.71 4.54
CA LEU A 75 -6.24 -23.48 4.89
C LEU A 75 -7.02 -22.21 4.55
N ARG A 76 -7.93 -22.24 3.58
CA ARG A 76 -8.88 -21.13 3.34
C ARG A 76 -9.80 -20.93 4.54
N SER A 77 -10.24 -22.03 5.17
CA SER A 77 -11.14 -22.01 6.33
C SER A 77 -10.41 -21.91 7.69
N ASN A 78 -9.16 -22.35 7.77
CA ASN A 78 -8.34 -22.37 8.99
C ASN A 78 -7.04 -21.57 8.77
N ASN A 79 -7.20 -20.28 8.50
CA ASN A 79 -6.12 -19.38 8.09
C ASN A 79 -5.47 -18.60 9.25
N SER A 80 -5.75 -18.96 10.50
CA SER A 80 -5.20 -18.28 11.68
C SER A 80 -3.77 -18.76 12.04
N GLY A 81 -3.37 -19.92 11.51
CA GLY A 81 -2.10 -20.57 11.84
C GLY A 81 -1.98 -20.89 13.33
N LYS A 82 -3.06 -21.44 13.91
CA LYS A 82 -3.07 -22.05 15.23
C LYS A 82 -2.23 -23.32 15.21
N ASP A 83 -1.87 -23.84 16.38
CA ASP A 83 -0.98 -25.00 16.46
C ASP A 83 -1.57 -26.25 15.79
N LYS A 84 -2.91 -26.41 15.80
CA LYS A 84 -3.60 -27.46 15.02
C LYS A 84 -3.39 -27.32 13.51
N ASP A 85 -3.41 -26.09 12.99
CA ASP A 85 -3.25 -25.79 11.57
C ASP A 85 -1.80 -26.06 11.14
N ILE A 86 -0.85 -25.72 12.02
CA ILE A 86 0.58 -26.00 11.85
C ILE A 86 0.84 -27.51 11.88
N ALA A 87 0.24 -28.25 12.81
CA ALA A 87 0.35 -29.71 12.89
C ALA A 87 -0.16 -30.38 11.60
N TYR A 88 -1.32 -29.95 11.10
CA TYR A 88 -1.88 -30.42 9.84
C TYR A 88 -0.95 -30.13 8.64
N ALA A 89 -0.49 -28.87 8.51
CA ALA A 89 0.45 -28.45 7.48
C ALA A 89 1.74 -29.28 7.48
N LYS A 90 2.33 -29.53 8.67
CA LYS A 90 3.50 -30.40 8.82
C LYS A 90 3.21 -31.84 8.44
N GLY A 91 2.03 -32.35 8.79
CA GLY A 91 1.56 -33.68 8.38
C GLY A 91 1.55 -33.83 6.86
N MET A 92 1.03 -32.82 6.16
CA MET A 92 1.00 -32.77 4.70
C MET A 92 2.41 -32.74 4.09
N ILE A 93 3.31 -31.91 4.62
CA ILE A 93 4.71 -31.82 4.16
C ILE A 93 5.44 -33.16 4.38
N ASN A 94 5.27 -33.78 5.54
CA ASN A 94 5.91 -35.04 5.86
C ASN A 94 5.37 -36.19 5.00
N ASN A 95 4.06 -36.20 4.73
CA ASN A 95 3.48 -37.20 3.83
C ASN A 95 3.97 -36.97 2.38
N ALA A 96 4.04 -35.72 1.92
CA ALA A 96 4.60 -35.37 0.60
C ALA A 96 6.02 -35.94 0.44
N ARG A 97 6.86 -35.79 1.47
CA ARG A 97 8.22 -36.32 1.48
C ARG A 97 8.29 -37.85 1.40
N LYS A 98 7.35 -38.54 2.03
CA LYS A 98 7.29 -40.00 2.04
C LYS A 98 6.77 -40.59 0.72
N VAL A 99 5.79 -39.94 0.12
CA VAL A 99 5.11 -40.44 -1.10
C VAL A 99 5.86 -40.03 -2.37
N PHE A 100 6.46 -38.83 -2.38
CA PHE A 100 7.24 -38.30 -3.49
C PHE A 100 8.70 -38.21 -3.06
N ASP A 101 9.21 -37.00 -2.80
CA ASP A 101 10.59 -36.74 -2.39
C ASP A 101 10.71 -35.43 -1.59
N THR A 102 11.94 -35.02 -1.31
CA THR A 102 12.23 -33.78 -0.58
C THR A 102 11.83 -32.53 -1.37
N ASP A 103 11.98 -32.54 -2.69
CA ASP A 103 11.72 -31.39 -3.55
C ASP A 103 10.22 -31.06 -3.62
N VAL A 104 9.38 -32.09 -3.80
CA VAL A 104 7.92 -31.95 -3.77
C VAL A 104 7.46 -31.52 -2.38
N ALA A 105 8.08 -32.04 -1.31
CA ALA A 105 7.77 -31.61 0.05
C ALA A 105 8.12 -30.13 0.29
N ASP A 106 9.23 -29.65 -0.26
CA ASP A 106 9.64 -28.25 -0.18
C ASP A 106 8.74 -27.34 -1.03
N MET A 107 8.26 -27.81 -2.18
CA MET A 107 7.19 -27.14 -2.94
C MET A 107 5.92 -27.02 -2.10
N VAL A 108 5.43 -28.10 -1.48
CA VAL A 108 4.22 -28.07 -0.63
C VAL A 108 4.42 -27.09 0.53
N LYS A 109 5.58 -27.11 1.18
CA LYS A 109 5.93 -26.15 2.22
C LYS A 109 5.88 -24.71 1.71
N GLY A 110 6.50 -24.43 0.56
CA GLY A 110 6.49 -23.12 -0.09
C GLY A 110 5.07 -22.64 -0.41
N ILE A 111 4.20 -23.54 -0.88
CA ILE A 111 2.79 -23.25 -1.14
C ILE A 111 2.04 -22.88 0.14
N ILE A 112 2.18 -23.67 1.21
CA ILE A 112 1.53 -23.44 2.52
C ILE A 112 1.90 -22.07 3.10
N ILE A 113 3.19 -21.71 3.04
CA ILE A 113 3.67 -20.44 3.57
C ILE A 113 3.51 -19.27 2.60
N LYS A 114 2.98 -19.54 1.39
CA LYS A 114 2.86 -18.61 0.28
C LYS A 114 4.18 -17.93 -0.10
N ASP A 115 5.28 -18.66 0.01
CA ASP A 115 6.63 -18.23 -0.39
C ASP A 115 7.25 -19.31 -1.27
N TYR A 116 6.93 -19.22 -2.57
CA TYR A 116 7.44 -20.13 -3.59
C TYR A 116 7.81 -19.34 -4.85
N PRO A 117 9.04 -18.80 -4.93
CA PRO A 117 9.45 -17.89 -6.00
C PRO A 117 9.69 -18.66 -7.31
N ILE A 118 8.62 -18.86 -8.07
CA ILE A 118 8.65 -19.46 -9.43
C ILE A 118 8.97 -18.45 -10.54
N GLY A 119 9.26 -17.19 -10.18
CA GLY A 119 9.69 -16.17 -11.13
C GLY A 119 8.60 -15.67 -12.09
N ILE A 120 7.33 -15.70 -11.66
CA ILE A 120 6.20 -15.02 -12.32
C ILE A 120 5.49 -14.08 -11.34
N SER A 121 4.71 -13.15 -11.88
CA SER A 121 3.91 -12.19 -11.11
C SER A 121 2.42 -12.36 -11.39
N LYS A 122 1.57 -11.83 -10.51
CA LYS A 122 0.11 -11.74 -10.72
C LYS A 122 -0.28 -11.11 -12.05
N VAL A 123 0.50 -10.13 -12.51
CA VAL A 123 0.33 -9.48 -13.82
C VAL A 123 0.52 -10.49 -14.96
N THR A 124 1.53 -11.35 -14.84
CA THR A 124 1.81 -12.40 -15.84
C THR A 124 0.68 -13.44 -15.86
N ILE A 125 0.23 -13.86 -14.68
CA ILE A 125 -0.86 -14.83 -14.54
C ILE A 125 -2.18 -14.25 -15.11
N ASN A 126 -2.59 -13.06 -14.68
CA ASN A 126 -3.82 -12.41 -15.18
C ASN A 126 -3.78 -12.13 -16.69
N LYS A 127 -2.59 -11.91 -17.27
CA LYS A 127 -2.46 -11.79 -18.73
C LYS A 127 -2.77 -13.11 -19.47
N VAL A 128 -2.42 -14.25 -18.87
CA VAL A 128 -2.62 -15.58 -19.49
C VAL A 128 -4.02 -16.13 -19.22
N PHE A 129 -4.48 -16.04 -17.97
CA PHE A 129 -5.73 -16.65 -17.53
C PHE A 129 -6.95 -15.71 -17.65
N GLY A 130 -6.71 -14.41 -17.78
CA GLY A 130 -7.77 -13.39 -17.85
C GLY A 130 -7.66 -12.37 -16.73
N LYS A 131 -8.12 -11.14 -17.02
CA LYS A 131 -8.16 -10.07 -16.01
C LYS A 131 -9.06 -10.53 -14.85
N GLY A 132 -8.59 -10.39 -13.61
CA GLY A 132 -9.33 -10.80 -12.42
C GLY A 132 -9.13 -12.25 -12.00
N PHE A 133 -8.36 -13.07 -12.74
CA PHE A 133 -8.11 -14.47 -12.35
C PHE A 133 -7.42 -14.61 -10.98
N ILE A 134 -6.42 -13.77 -10.71
CA ILE A 134 -5.81 -13.55 -9.40
C ILE A 134 -6.22 -12.17 -8.91
N PHE A 135 -6.84 -12.08 -7.74
CA PHE A 135 -6.99 -10.79 -7.10
C PHE A 135 -5.63 -10.26 -6.62
N LYS A 136 -5.31 -9.06 -7.11
CA LYS A 136 -4.17 -8.27 -6.66
C LYS A 136 -4.75 -7.06 -5.96
N PHE A 137 -4.55 -6.99 -4.66
CA PHE A 137 -4.93 -5.80 -3.90
C PHE A 137 -4.14 -4.61 -4.42
N ASP A 138 -4.85 -3.61 -4.94
CA ASP A 138 -4.31 -2.32 -5.28
C ASP A 138 -5.43 -1.29 -5.16
N VAL A 139 -5.05 -0.02 -5.04
CA VAL A 139 -5.98 1.10 -4.88
C VAL A 139 -5.64 2.21 -5.85
N ARG A 140 -6.59 3.12 -6.09
CA ARG A 140 -6.35 4.31 -6.89
C ARG A 140 -5.33 5.20 -6.19
N LYS A 141 -4.23 5.51 -6.89
CA LYS A 141 -3.13 6.33 -6.37
C LYS A 141 -2.98 7.61 -7.20
N GLY A 142 -2.92 8.75 -6.54
CA GLY A 142 -2.72 10.03 -7.22
C GLY A 142 -1.31 10.22 -7.79
N SER A 143 -1.20 10.92 -8.91
CA SER A 143 0.07 11.40 -9.49
C SER A 143 0.41 12.80 -8.96
N LYS A 144 1.68 13.21 -9.05
CA LYS A 144 2.06 14.58 -8.65
C LYS A 144 1.37 15.60 -9.57
N PHE A 145 0.85 16.69 -9.02
CA PHE A 145 0.44 17.84 -9.81
C PHE A 145 1.67 18.64 -10.26
N GLU A 146 1.76 18.94 -11.55
CA GLU A 146 2.91 19.62 -12.17
C GLU A 146 2.63 21.10 -12.46
N GLY A 147 1.60 21.69 -11.83
CA GLY A 147 1.27 23.11 -11.97
C GLY A 147 0.45 23.48 -13.21
N LYS A 148 0.00 22.49 -13.99
CA LYS A 148 -0.82 22.71 -15.20
C LYS A 148 -2.07 21.84 -15.18
N LEU A 149 -3.24 22.47 -15.38
CA LEU A 149 -4.50 21.76 -15.56
C LEU A 149 -4.65 21.32 -17.01
N LYS A 150 -5.41 20.25 -17.22
CA LYS A 150 -5.84 19.86 -18.56
C LYS A 150 -6.95 20.82 -19.03
N PRO A 151 -6.91 21.30 -20.28
CA PRO A 151 -8.00 22.08 -20.85
C PRO A 151 -9.32 21.32 -20.77
N ASN A 152 -10.42 22.01 -20.45
CA ASN A 152 -11.79 21.48 -20.42
C ASN A 152 -12.04 20.32 -19.43
N VAL A 153 -11.15 20.11 -18.45
CA VAL A 153 -11.33 19.07 -17.41
C VAL A 153 -11.65 19.73 -16.08
N ARG A 154 -12.80 19.45 -15.49
CA ARG A 154 -13.12 19.96 -14.15
C ARG A 154 -12.55 19.02 -13.09
N TYR A 155 -11.98 19.62 -12.04
CA TYR A 155 -11.41 18.94 -10.90
C TYR A 155 -12.24 19.25 -9.65
N ALA A 156 -12.56 18.24 -8.86
CA ALA A 156 -12.98 18.41 -7.48
C ALA A 156 -11.72 18.48 -6.60
N GLN A 157 -11.57 19.58 -5.88
CA GLN A 157 -10.45 19.81 -4.97
C GLN A 157 -10.86 19.49 -3.54
N SER A 158 -10.22 18.49 -2.93
CA SER A 158 -10.42 18.09 -1.53
C SER A 158 -9.15 18.24 -0.71
N THR A 159 -9.27 18.24 0.61
CA THR A 159 -8.12 18.20 1.51
C THR A 159 -7.31 16.92 1.27
N LYS A 160 -5.98 17.05 1.18
CA LYS A 160 -5.09 15.90 1.28
C LYS A 160 -4.86 15.60 2.76
N LEU A 161 -5.62 14.63 3.27
CA LEU A 161 -5.52 14.17 4.65
C LEU A 161 -4.14 13.53 4.90
N ASP A 162 -3.60 13.75 6.09
CA ASP A 162 -2.33 13.21 6.56
C ASP A 162 -2.57 12.15 7.64
N GLY A 163 -2.93 10.95 7.20
CA GLY A 163 -3.27 9.83 8.08
C GLY A 163 -2.71 8.51 7.60
N VAL A 164 -3.46 7.43 7.84
CA VAL A 164 -3.15 6.11 7.30
C VAL A 164 -4.26 5.63 6.38
N ARG A 165 -3.98 5.63 5.07
CA ARG A 165 -4.87 5.10 4.03
C ARG A 165 -5.42 3.73 4.38
N SER A 166 -6.74 3.62 4.35
CA SER A 166 -7.49 2.40 4.66
C SER A 166 -8.59 2.13 3.63
N VAL A 167 -8.85 0.86 3.40
CA VAL A 167 -9.91 0.34 2.54
C VAL A 167 -10.76 -0.60 3.38
N VAL A 168 -12.07 -0.33 3.44
CA VAL A 168 -13.03 -1.15 4.17
C VAL A 168 -13.86 -1.93 3.16
N LEU A 169 -13.82 -3.26 3.25
CA LEU A 169 -14.68 -4.16 2.47
C LEU A 169 -15.79 -4.68 3.36
N VAL A 170 -17.04 -4.53 2.90
CA VAL A 170 -18.24 -4.91 3.65
C VAL A 170 -19.04 -5.92 2.82
N ASN A 171 -19.33 -7.09 3.39
CA ASN A 171 -20.14 -8.13 2.73
C ASN A 171 -20.80 -9.08 3.76
N ASP A 172 -21.42 -10.16 3.27
CA ASP A 172 -22.08 -11.22 4.03
C ASP A 172 -21.17 -11.96 5.02
N LYS A 173 -19.85 -11.91 4.79
CA LYS A 173 -18.84 -12.50 5.68
C LYS A 173 -18.33 -11.52 6.74
N GLY A 174 -18.84 -10.29 6.74
CA GLY A 174 -18.50 -9.23 7.68
C GLY A 174 -17.62 -8.14 7.07
N VAL A 175 -16.89 -7.44 7.94
CA VAL A 175 -16.06 -6.27 7.60
C VAL A 175 -14.59 -6.65 7.61
N GLN A 176 -13.87 -6.27 6.55
CA GLN A 176 -12.41 -6.43 6.45
C GLN A 176 -11.77 -5.07 6.17
N ILE A 177 -10.77 -4.70 6.99
CA ILE A 177 -10.10 -3.41 6.89
C ILE A 177 -8.65 -3.63 6.45
N PHE A 178 -8.24 -2.95 5.38
CA PHE A 178 -6.92 -3.10 4.78
C PHE A 178 -6.19 -1.77 4.70
N GLY A 179 -4.90 -1.76 5.02
CA GLY A 179 -4.03 -0.65 4.65
C GLY A 179 -3.74 -0.63 3.15
N ARG A 180 -3.16 0.47 2.67
CA ARG A 180 -2.80 0.67 1.25
C ARG A 180 -2.10 -0.51 0.55
N SER A 181 -1.30 -1.30 1.27
CA SER A 181 -0.55 -2.44 0.69
C SER A 181 -1.34 -3.76 0.68
N GLY A 182 -2.61 -3.76 1.08
CA GLY A 182 -3.43 -4.97 1.22
C GLY A 182 -3.16 -5.75 2.51
N LYS A 183 -2.45 -5.16 3.48
CA LYS A 183 -2.29 -5.77 4.81
C LYS A 183 -3.52 -5.47 5.65
N THR A 184 -4.02 -6.47 6.36
CA THR A 184 -5.15 -6.28 7.29
C THR A 184 -4.77 -5.33 8.42
N ILE A 185 -5.74 -4.53 8.85
CA ILE A 185 -5.66 -3.68 10.04
C ILE A 185 -6.75 -4.18 10.99
N ASP A 186 -6.36 -5.07 11.91
CA ASP A 186 -7.29 -5.66 12.87
C ASP A 186 -7.47 -4.76 14.10
N GLY A 187 -8.58 -4.91 14.83
CA GLY A 187 -8.78 -4.29 16.14
C GLY A 187 -9.43 -2.92 16.13
N LEU A 188 -9.89 -2.44 14.97
CA LEU A 188 -10.69 -1.22 14.82
C LEU A 188 -12.18 -1.52 15.07
N LYS A 189 -12.49 -2.01 16.28
CA LYS A 189 -13.79 -2.59 16.62
C LYS A 189 -14.98 -1.67 16.37
N GLU A 190 -14.83 -0.37 16.63
CA GLU A 190 -15.92 0.59 16.46
C GLU A 190 -16.29 0.76 14.97
N ILE A 191 -15.29 0.84 14.10
CA ILE A 191 -15.46 0.87 12.64
C ILE A 191 -16.05 -0.46 12.14
N GLU A 192 -15.58 -1.60 12.66
CA GLU A 192 -16.13 -2.92 12.31
C GLU A 192 -17.63 -3.02 12.68
N VAL A 193 -18.01 -2.61 13.90
CA VAL A 193 -19.40 -2.61 14.36
C VAL A 193 -20.27 -1.69 13.51
N LEU A 194 -19.77 -0.49 13.20
CA LEU A 194 -20.47 0.47 12.35
C LEU A 194 -20.83 -0.15 10.99
N PHE A 195 -19.85 -0.69 10.28
CA PHE A 195 -20.06 -1.22 8.93
C PHE A 195 -20.83 -2.55 8.92
N ASN A 196 -20.73 -3.37 9.98
CA ASN A 196 -21.58 -4.55 10.12
C ASN A 196 -23.06 -4.15 10.26
N LYS A 197 -23.38 -3.18 11.12
CA LYS A 197 -24.76 -2.66 11.26
C LYS A 197 -25.28 -2.09 9.95
N TYR A 198 -24.45 -1.34 9.23
CA TYR A 198 -24.79 -0.84 7.90
C TYR A 198 -25.13 -1.99 6.93
N TYR A 199 -24.34 -3.05 6.93
CA TYR A 199 -24.60 -4.22 6.08
C TYR A 199 -25.88 -4.95 6.48
N GLU A 200 -26.15 -5.15 7.78
CA GLU A 200 -27.39 -5.76 8.27
C GLU A 200 -28.64 -5.00 7.80
N GLN A 201 -28.56 -3.67 7.68
CA GLN A 201 -29.67 -2.82 7.24
C GLN A 201 -29.85 -2.79 5.72
N THR A 202 -28.75 -2.87 4.96
CA THR A 202 -28.76 -2.60 3.50
C THR A 202 -28.54 -3.83 2.64
N ASN A 203 -27.97 -4.90 3.21
CA ASN A 203 -27.50 -6.10 2.53
C ASN A 203 -26.71 -5.77 1.23
N THR A 204 -25.92 -4.68 1.27
CA THR A 204 -25.22 -4.13 0.10
C THR A 204 -23.71 -4.35 0.24
N PRO A 205 -23.11 -5.26 -0.56
CA PRO A 205 -21.67 -5.48 -0.54
C PRO A 205 -20.92 -4.31 -1.21
N ILE A 206 -20.02 -3.66 -0.48
CA ILE A 206 -19.37 -2.42 -0.93
C ILE A 206 -17.93 -2.27 -0.41
N MET A 207 -17.11 -1.56 -1.19
CA MET A 207 -15.80 -1.06 -0.77
C MET A 207 -15.90 0.44 -0.47
N PHE A 208 -15.35 0.85 0.67
CA PHE A 208 -15.07 2.25 0.99
C PHE A 208 -13.56 2.51 1.03
N ASP A 209 -13.15 3.64 0.47
CA ASP A 209 -11.76 4.08 0.43
C ASP A 209 -11.63 5.39 1.21
N GLY A 210 -10.73 5.42 2.19
CA GLY A 210 -10.62 6.52 3.14
C GLY A 210 -9.26 6.62 3.82
N GLU A 211 -9.15 7.52 4.78
CA GLU A 211 -7.97 7.71 5.61
C GLU A 211 -8.35 7.51 7.08
N LEU A 212 -7.56 6.73 7.82
CA LEU A 212 -7.72 6.62 9.27
C LEU A 212 -7.01 7.79 9.93
N LEU A 213 -7.69 8.43 10.87
CA LEU A 213 -7.20 9.54 11.70
C LEU A 213 -7.61 9.32 13.15
N ALA A 214 -6.79 9.77 14.09
CA ALA A 214 -7.21 9.86 15.48
C ALA A 214 -8.42 10.81 15.61
N ILE A 215 -9.32 10.50 16.53
CA ILE A 215 -10.45 11.36 16.84
C ILE A 215 -9.92 12.56 17.64
N ASP A 216 -10.11 13.76 17.07
CA ASP A 216 -9.91 15.03 17.75
C ASP A 216 -11.26 15.73 17.86
N GLU A 217 -11.92 15.60 19.01
CA GLU A 217 -13.23 16.22 19.25
C GLU A 217 -13.17 17.76 19.31
N THR A 218 -11.98 18.32 19.52
CA THR A 218 -11.77 19.78 19.66
C THR A 218 -11.31 20.46 18.38
N GLU A 219 -10.91 19.68 17.36
CA GLU A 219 -10.27 20.16 16.13
C GLU A 219 -9.10 21.15 16.39
N SER A 220 -8.38 20.93 17.50
CA SER A 220 -7.32 21.82 17.97
C SER A 220 -5.92 21.21 17.84
N ILE A 221 -5.83 19.92 17.54
CA ILE A 221 -4.56 19.22 17.39
C ILE A 221 -3.95 19.57 16.03
N PRO A 222 -2.70 20.07 15.98
CA PRO A 222 -1.99 20.27 14.72
C PRO A 222 -1.90 18.98 13.88
N ASN A 223 -2.03 19.08 12.55
CA ASN A 223 -2.14 17.92 11.67
C ASN A 223 -0.93 16.96 11.74
N ASP A 224 0.29 17.48 11.91
CA ASP A 224 1.50 16.68 12.05
C ASP A 224 1.51 15.88 13.37
N GLU A 225 1.03 16.49 14.45
CA GLU A 225 0.80 15.83 15.73
C GLU A 225 -0.31 14.78 15.63
N LEU A 226 -1.43 15.11 14.97
CA LEU A 226 -2.54 14.19 14.74
C LEU A 226 -2.07 12.94 13.96
N PHE A 227 -1.23 13.12 12.94
CA PHE A 227 -0.61 12.01 12.20
C PHE A 227 0.24 11.12 13.11
N ARG A 228 1.03 11.71 14.02
CA ARG A 228 1.87 10.96 14.98
C ARG A 228 1.01 10.16 15.97
N ILE A 229 -0.05 10.77 16.50
CA ILE A 229 -1.01 10.11 17.40
C ILE A 229 -1.69 8.95 16.68
N THR A 230 -2.24 9.19 15.49
CA THR A 230 -2.86 8.19 14.62
C THR A 230 -1.91 7.00 14.40
N SER A 231 -0.67 7.28 13.99
CA SER A 231 0.35 6.26 13.75
C SER A 231 0.72 5.47 15.01
N LYS A 232 0.72 6.11 16.20
CA LYS A 232 0.98 5.45 17.47
C LYS A 232 -0.13 4.46 17.82
N ILE A 233 -1.39 4.88 17.72
CA ILE A 233 -2.57 4.02 17.99
C ILE A 233 -2.57 2.81 17.05
N LEU A 234 -2.42 3.04 15.74
CA LEU A 234 -2.50 1.97 14.74
C LEU A 234 -1.39 0.92 14.84
N ARG A 235 -0.27 1.22 15.52
CA ARG A 235 0.83 0.28 15.77
C ARG A 235 0.61 -0.64 16.98
N VAL A 236 -0.37 -0.34 17.83
CA VAL A 236 -0.69 -1.16 19.01
C VAL A 236 -1.24 -2.53 18.58
N LYS A 237 -0.84 -3.57 19.30
CA LYS A 237 -1.40 -4.92 19.13
C LYS A 237 -2.73 -5.03 19.87
N GLY A 238 -3.72 -5.64 19.23
CA GLY A 238 -5.07 -5.74 19.78
C GLY A 238 -5.90 -4.51 19.43
N ASP A 239 -6.73 -4.10 20.39
CA ASP A 239 -7.77 -3.08 20.22
C ASP A 239 -7.17 -1.71 19.93
N LYS A 240 -7.79 -1.01 18.97
CA LYS A 240 -7.45 0.33 18.49
C LYS A 240 -8.70 1.19 18.60
N SER A 241 -8.78 1.99 19.65
CA SER A 241 -9.84 2.97 19.89
C SER A 241 -9.46 4.34 19.37
N ASP A 242 -10.41 5.27 19.40
CA ASP A 242 -10.16 6.71 19.15
C ASP A 242 -9.63 6.98 17.74
N ILE A 243 -10.12 6.20 16.77
CA ILE A 243 -9.80 6.33 15.34
C ILE A 243 -11.11 6.51 14.56
N LYS A 244 -11.16 7.56 13.74
CA LYS A 244 -12.20 7.74 12.72
C LYS A 244 -11.71 7.36 11.34
N PHE A 245 -12.64 6.92 10.49
CA PHE A 245 -12.41 6.65 9.08
C PHE A 245 -13.03 7.75 8.21
N VAL A 246 -12.16 8.59 7.64
CA VAL A 246 -12.57 9.71 6.78
C VAL A 246 -12.59 9.25 5.32
N MET A 247 -13.79 9.08 4.77
CA MET A 247 -14.00 8.49 3.44
C MET A 247 -13.83 9.52 2.32
N PHE A 248 -13.34 9.07 1.16
CA PHE A 248 -13.27 9.91 -0.05
C PHE A 248 -13.67 9.20 -1.35
N ASP A 249 -13.85 7.87 -1.36
CA ASP A 249 -14.37 7.15 -2.54
C ASP A 249 -15.09 5.85 -2.12
N ASN A 250 -15.86 5.25 -3.03
CA ASN A 250 -16.50 3.94 -2.86
C ASN A 250 -16.70 3.24 -4.22
N MET A 251 -16.92 1.93 -4.20
CA MET A 251 -17.49 1.18 -5.34
C MET A 251 -18.02 -0.18 -4.90
N PRO A 252 -18.89 -0.83 -5.69
CA PRO A 252 -19.28 -2.22 -5.45
C PRO A 252 -18.07 -3.16 -5.33
N LEU A 253 -18.15 -4.17 -4.46
CA LEU A 253 -17.02 -5.10 -4.26
C LEU A 253 -16.60 -5.84 -5.53
N GLU A 254 -17.57 -6.21 -6.37
CA GLU A 254 -17.29 -6.84 -7.67
C GLU A 254 -16.37 -5.96 -8.53
N GLU A 255 -16.68 -4.66 -8.63
CA GLU A 255 -15.87 -3.68 -9.37
C GLU A 255 -14.47 -3.50 -8.75
N PHE A 256 -14.38 -3.55 -7.42
CA PHE A 256 -13.10 -3.49 -6.72
C PHE A 256 -12.23 -4.72 -7.03
N TYR A 257 -12.82 -5.93 -7.04
CA TYR A 257 -12.10 -7.15 -7.42
C TYR A 257 -11.67 -7.14 -8.89
N GLU A 258 -12.42 -6.49 -9.77
CA GLU A 258 -12.01 -6.22 -11.16
C GLU A 258 -10.98 -5.07 -11.29
N GLY A 259 -10.79 -4.29 -10.23
CA GLY A 259 -9.86 -3.16 -10.14
C GLY A 259 -10.27 -1.91 -10.91
N LYS A 260 -11.55 -1.77 -11.27
CA LYS A 260 -12.04 -0.60 -11.99
C LYS A 260 -13.53 -0.38 -11.73
N SER A 261 -13.92 0.84 -11.40
CA SER A 261 -15.33 1.20 -11.27
C SER A 261 -15.99 1.51 -12.62
N LYS A 262 -17.29 1.20 -12.72
CA LYS A 262 -18.17 1.57 -13.84
C LYS A 262 -18.71 3.00 -13.71
N LEU A 263 -18.66 3.59 -12.51
CA LEU A 263 -19.14 4.95 -12.24
C LEU A 263 -17.99 5.97 -12.26
N LYS A 264 -18.30 7.20 -12.67
CA LYS A 264 -17.36 8.32 -12.64
C LYS A 264 -17.27 8.93 -11.24
N PHE A 265 -16.24 9.73 -10.98
CA PHE A 265 -15.98 10.27 -9.65
C PHE A 265 -17.17 11.04 -9.08
N LYS A 266 -17.84 11.88 -9.87
CA LYS A 266 -19.03 12.62 -9.40
C LYS A 266 -20.14 11.71 -8.88
N GLU A 267 -20.43 10.62 -9.61
CA GLU A 267 -21.50 9.66 -9.24
C GLU A 267 -21.09 8.87 -7.99
N ARG A 268 -19.82 8.44 -7.91
CA ARG A 268 -19.30 7.78 -6.71
C ARG A 268 -19.30 8.72 -5.51
N ARG A 269 -19.03 10.01 -5.72
CA ARG A 269 -19.08 11.02 -4.66
C ARG A 269 -20.50 11.25 -4.16
N ASP A 270 -21.49 11.30 -5.05
CA ASP A 270 -22.91 11.42 -4.67
C ASP A 270 -23.36 10.18 -3.88
N ASN A 271 -22.97 8.98 -4.33
CA ASN A 271 -23.20 7.74 -3.58
C ASN A 271 -22.52 7.80 -2.19
N LEU A 272 -21.29 8.31 -2.12
CA LEU A 272 -20.56 8.40 -0.85
C LEU A 272 -21.27 9.30 0.15
N LEU A 273 -21.85 10.42 -0.32
CA LEU A 273 -22.66 11.30 0.52
C LEU A 273 -23.90 10.56 1.04
N ALA A 274 -24.61 9.82 0.18
CA ALA A 274 -25.76 9.03 0.61
C ALA A 274 -25.40 7.93 1.62
N PHE A 275 -24.24 7.28 1.47
CA PHE A 275 -23.75 6.31 2.45
C PHE A 275 -23.36 6.98 3.76
N TYR A 276 -22.69 8.13 3.70
CA TYR A 276 -22.31 8.89 4.89
C TYR A 276 -23.54 9.29 5.73
N GLU A 277 -24.63 9.74 5.10
CA GLU A 277 -25.87 10.08 5.80
C GLU A 277 -26.48 8.88 6.56
N GLN A 278 -26.30 7.66 6.05
CA GLN A 278 -26.75 6.43 6.73
C GLN A 278 -25.79 6.02 7.85
N LEU A 279 -24.49 6.05 7.58
CA LEU A 279 -23.45 5.64 8.53
C LEU A 279 -23.41 6.56 9.76
N LYS A 280 -23.55 7.88 9.58
CA LYS A 280 -23.49 8.85 10.68
C LYS A 280 -24.65 8.73 11.68
N VAL A 281 -25.77 8.13 11.28
CA VAL A 281 -26.89 7.83 12.19
C VAL A 281 -26.52 6.71 13.16
N ILE A 282 -25.65 5.78 12.74
CA ILE A 282 -25.20 4.67 13.56
C ILE A 282 -24.14 5.14 14.56
N ASP A 283 -23.10 5.81 14.08
CA ASP A 283 -22.06 6.42 14.92
C ASP A 283 -21.35 7.57 14.16
N PRO A 284 -21.63 8.84 14.49
CA PRO A 284 -21.05 9.98 13.80
C PRO A 284 -19.61 10.28 14.23
N LYS A 285 -19.10 9.68 15.32
CA LYS A 285 -17.75 9.98 15.83
C LYS A 285 -16.66 9.25 15.06
N VAL A 286 -16.98 8.06 14.56
CA VAL A 286 -15.99 7.11 14.00
C VAL A 286 -15.90 7.15 12.48
N ILE A 287 -16.71 7.99 11.83
CA ILE A 287 -16.67 8.20 10.38
C ILE A 287 -16.80 9.67 10.03
N ASP A 288 -16.30 9.99 8.84
CA ASP A 288 -16.38 11.34 8.28
C ASP A 288 -16.26 11.24 6.75
N ILE A 289 -16.46 12.34 6.04
CA ILE A 289 -16.24 12.42 4.59
C ILE A 289 -15.34 13.61 4.27
N VAL A 290 -14.32 13.40 3.43
CA VAL A 290 -13.43 14.51 3.05
C VAL A 290 -14.25 15.62 2.37
N PRO A 291 -14.12 16.90 2.78
CA PRO A 291 -14.83 18.00 2.12
C PRO A 291 -14.29 18.27 0.72
N ILE A 292 -15.17 18.75 -0.17
CA ILE A 292 -14.82 19.29 -1.49
C ILE A 292 -14.91 20.80 -1.39
N HIS A 293 -13.78 21.49 -1.57
CA HIS A 293 -13.66 22.93 -1.40
C HIS A 293 -13.97 23.70 -2.69
N TYR A 294 -13.69 23.10 -3.84
CA TYR A 294 -13.87 23.73 -5.15
C TYR A 294 -14.12 22.68 -6.25
N ILE A 295 -14.95 23.00 -7.25
CA ILE A 295 -15.15 22.17 -8.44
C ILE A 295 -15.04 23.02 -9.72
N GLY A 296 -13.90 22.94 -10.40
CA GLY A 296 -13.68 23.71 -11.63
C GLY A 296 -12.34 23.46 -12.30
N ASN A 297 -11.93 24.39 -13.16
CA ASN A 297 -10.67 24.36 -13.91
C ASN A 297 -9.94 25.71 -13.82
N ASP A 298 -10.19 26.50 -12.78
CA ASP A 298 -9.49 27.77 -12.56
C ASP A 298 -8.26 27.55 -11.68
N MET A 299 -7.08 27.90 -12.19
CA MET A 299 -5.83 27.79 -11.45
C MET A 299 -5.74 28.76 -10.27
N ALA A 300 -6.33 29.95 -10.38
CA ALA A 300 -6.32 30.93 -9.29
C ALA A 300 -7.16 30.44 -8.10
N GLU A 301 -8.34 29.88 -8.36
CA GLU A 301 -9.18 29.26 -7.32
C GLU A 301 -8.48 28.06 -6.68
N ILE A 302 -7.88 27.19 -7.50
CA ILE A 302 -7.14 26.02 -7.00
C ILE A 302 -5.97 26.44 -6.10
N GLN A 303 -5.23 27.49 -6.48
CA GLN A 303 -4.15 28.05 -5.66
C GLN A 303 -4.68 28.71 -4.37
N SER A 304 -5.82 29.40 -4.43
CA SER A 304 -6.46 30.00 -3.26
C SER A 304 -6.85 28.94 -2.23
N VAL A 305 -7.49 27.85 -2.67
CA VAL A 305 -7.82 26.70 -1.80
C VAL A 305 -6.56 26.02 -1.28
N GLN A 306 -5.55 25.82 -2.14
CA GLN A 306 -4.27 25.22 -1.72
C GLN A 306 -3.64 26.03 -0.59
N LYS A 307 -3.55 27.36 -0.76
CA LYS A 307 -2.99 28.25 0.26
C LYS A 307 -3.80 28.19 1.57
N LYS A 308 -5.13 28.23 1.50
CA LYS A 308 -5.99 28.09 2.70
C LYS A 308 -5.74 26.77 3.44
N LEU A 309 -5.55 25.68 2.72
CA LEU A 309 -5.27 24.38 3.33
C LEU A 309 -3.88 24.36 3.99
N GLU A 310 -2.87 24.93 3.33
CA GLU A 310 -1.51 25.06 3.87
C GLU A 310 -1.46 25.99 5.09
N ASP A 311 -2.17 27.13 5.06
CA ASP A 311 -2.28 28.07 6.18
C ASP A 311 -2.93 27.38 7.42
N ASN A 312 -3.78 26.37 7.21
CA ASN A 312 -4.38 25.54 8.26
C ASN A 312 -3.55 24.26 8.56
N GLY A 313 -2.32 24.18 8.07
CA GLY A 313 -1.39 23.09 8.35
C GLY A 313 -1.72 21.75 7.69
N PHE A 314 -2.59 21.71 6.66
CA PHE A 314 -2.84 20.48 5.92
C PHE A 314 -1.71 20.19 4.93
N GLU A 315 -1.55 18.92 4.56
CA GLU A 315 -0.49 18.46 3.64
C GLU A 315 -0.62 19.05 2.21
N GLY A 316 -1.76 19.65 1.91
CA GLY A 316 -2.14 20.22 0.62
C GLY A 316 -3.52 19.74 0.16
N SER A 317 -3.71 19.62 -1.15
CA SER A 317 -4.98 19.19 -1.73
C SER A 317 -4.85 18.02 -2.71
N MET A 318 -5.97 17.35 -2.93
CA MET A 318 -6.15 16.36 -3.99
C MET A 318 -7.06 16.98 -5.07
N LEU A 319 -6.68 16.84 -6.35
CA LEU A 319 -7.47 17.26 -7.50
C LEU A 319 -7.96 16.00 -8.22
N ASP A 320 -9.26 15.70 -8.13
CA ASP A 320 -9.87 14.54 -8.79
C ASP A 320 -10.69 14.98 -10.01
N GLU A 321 -10.41 14.42 -11.18
CA GLU A 321 -11.18 14.68 -12.39
C GLU A 321 -12.60 14.15 -12.22
N ILE A 322 -13.60 15.04 -12.30
CA ILE A 322 -14.98 14.68 -11.95
C ILE A 322 -15.59 13.59 -12.85
N GLU A 323 -15.09 13.48 -14.08
CA GLU A 323 -15.54 12.49 -15.06
C GLU A 323 -14.68 11.21 -15.09
N ALA A 324 -13.73 11.05 -14.17
CA ALA A 324 -12.82 9.91 -14.18
C ALA A 324 -13.37 8.69 -13.44
N TYR A 325 -13.08 7.51 -13.98
CA TYR A 325 -13.31 6.23 -13.31
C TYR A 325 -12.27 5.98 -12.22
N TYR A 326 -12.66 5.24 -11.18
CA TYR A 326 -11.69 4.64 -10.28
C TYR A 326 -10.95 3.52 -11.01
N GLU A 327 -9.63 3.52 -10.93
CA GLU A 327 -8.80 2.40 -11.38
C GLU A 327 -7.81 2.09 -10.26
N ALA A 328 -7.74 0.82 -9.85
CA ALA A 328 -6.87 0.30 -8.79
C ALA A 328 -5.38 0.30 -9.23
N LYS A 329 -4.85 1.50 -9.52
CA LYS A 329 -3.49 1.76 -9.98
C LYS A 329 -3.15 3.23 -9.76
N ARG A 330 -1.91 3.62 -10.08
CA ARG A 330 -1.57 5.05 -10.18
C ARG A 330 -2.22 5.65 -11.43
N THR A 331 -2.91 6.77 -11.27
CA THR A 331 -3.61 7.46 -12.36
C THR A 331 -3.18 8.92 -12.48
N LYS A 332 -3.35 9.49 -13.67
CA LYS A 332 -3.20 10.93 -13.95
C LYS A 332 -4.52 11.71 -13.80
N SER A 333 -5.60 11.03 -13.41
CA SER A 333 -6.91 11.66 -13.14
C SER A 333 -7.15 12.01 -11.67
N LEU A 334 -6.24 11.60 -10.79
CA LEU A 334 -6.19 12.01 -9.40
C LEU A 334 -4.81 12.61 -9.18
N LEU A 335 -4.72 13.88 -8.81
CA LEU A 335 -3.48 14.60 -8.66
C LEU A 335 -3.30 15.04 -7.21
N LYS A 336 -2.09 14.94 -6.67
CA LYS A 336 -1.73 15.47 -5.36
C LYS A 336 -1.03 16.82 -5.57
N PHE A 337 -1.63 17.88 -5.05
CA PHE A 337 -1.03 19.20 -5.04
C PHE A 337 -0.42 19.45 -3.66
N LYS A 338 0.91 19.54 -3.64
CA LYS A 338 1.71 19.92 -2.49
C LYS A 338 2.69 21.00 -2.90
N THR A 339 2.86 22.00 -2.06
CA THR A 339 3.99 22.92 -2.18
C THR A 339 5.22 22.29 -1.54
N PHE A 340 6.37 22.46 -2.17
CA PHE A 340 7.66 22.05 -1.62
C PHE A 340 8.53 23.30 -1.54
N HIS A 341 9.30 23.41 -0.47
CA HIS A 341 10.28 24.46 -0.26
C HIS A 341 11.67 23.98 -0.69
N THR A 342 12.63 24.89 -0.72
CA THR A 342 14.04 24.61 -0.99
C THR A 342 14.91 25.27 0.05
N VAL A 343 15.96 24.57 0.47
CA VAL A 343 16.97 25.03 1.40
C VAL A 343 18.34 24.61 0.88
N ASP A 344 19.32 25.49 1.01
CA ASP A 344 20.70 25.19 0.61
C ASP A 344 21.50 24.81 1.85
N LEU A 345 21.94 23.55 1.94
CA LEU A 345 22.60 22.99 3.12
C LEU A 345 23.99 22.48 2.79
N ARG A 346 24.87 22.43 3.80
CA ARG A 346 26.20 21.86 3.63
C ARG A 346 26.12 20.33 3.68
N CYS A 347 26.62 19.67 2.65
CA CYS A 347 26.82 18.22 2.65
C CYS A 347 28.05 17.88 3.48
N LEU A 348 27.86 17.16 4.58
CA LEU A 348 28.92 16.74 5.49
C LEU A 348 29.65 15.51 4.97
N ARG A 349 28.91 14.53 4.45
CA ARG A 349 29.45 13.27 3.94
C ARG A 349 28.47 12.54 3.02
N VAL A 350 28.97 11.60 2.24
CA VAL A 350 28.18 10.56 1.56
C VAL A 350 28.18 9.27 2.39
N GLU A 351 27.07 8.54 2.44
CA GLU A 351 27.05 7.18 2.99
C GLU A 351 26.69 6.16 1.91
N GLU A 352 27.23 4.95 2.07
CA GLU A 352 27.16 3.90 1.08
C GLU A 352 25.75 3.29 1.01
N HIS A 353 25.31 2.94 -0.20
CA HIS A 353 24.09 2.17 -0.38
C HIS A 353 24.26 0.76 0.20
N VAL A 354 23.20 0.19 0.77
CA VAL A 354 23.16 -1.19 1.32
C VAL A 354 23.54 -2.32 0.34
N ARG A 355 23.79 -2.00 -0.93
CA ARG A 355 24.22 -2.94 -1.98
C ARG A 355 25.66 -2.69 -2.43
N GLY A 356 26.37 -1.79 -1.75
CA GLY A 356 27.74 -1.39 -2.02
C GLY A 356 27.93 -0.50 -3.25
N ASN A 357 29.11 0.09 -3.36
CA ASN A 357 29.70 0.72 -4.55
C ASN A 357 28.91 1.87 -5.19
N LYS A 358 28.05 2.55 -4.41
CA LYS A 358 27.34 3.76 -4.83
C LYS A 358 26.80 4.51 -3.61
N VAL A 359 26.55 5.81 -3.76
CA VAL A 359 25.89 6.62 -2.72
C VAL A 359 24.49 6.09 -2.45
N GLY A 360 24.20 5.84 -1.17
CA GLY A 360 22.86 5.59 -0.64
C GLY A 360 22.15 6.90 -0.30
N ASN A 361 22.83 7.75 0.44
CA ASN A 361 22.37 9.03 0.96
C ASN A 361 23.55 9.99 1.13
N ILE A 362 23.26 11.28 1.16
CA ILE A 362 24.15 12.29 1.73
C ILE A 362 23.67 12.63 3.13
N VAL A 363 24.59 13.08 3.98
CA VAL A 363 24.26 13.68 5.28
C VAL A 363 24.53 15.16 5.18
N VAL A 364 23.52 15.97 5.50
CA VAL A 364 23.61 17.43 5.50
C VAL A 364 23.47 17.97 6.92
N ASP A 365 24.05 19.15 7.16
CA ASP A 365 23.81 19.91 8.39
C ASP A 365 22.54 20.76 8.23
N TYR A 366 21.54 20.49 9.05
CA TYR A 366 20.33 21.30 9.16
C TYR A 366 20.20 21.84 10.59
N LYS A 367 20.44 23.14 10.77
CA LYS A 367 20.36 23.84 12.07
C LYS A 367 21.19 23.15 13.18
N GLY A 368 22.34 22.59 12.84
CA GLY A 368 23.23 21.87 13.78
C GLY A 368 22.90 20.39 13.95
N TYR A 369 21.90 19.87 13.23
CA TYR A 369 21.51 18.46 13.27
C TYR A 369 21.84 17.76 11.95
N GLU A 370 22.36 16.55 12.04
CA GLU A 370 22.62 15.71 10.87
C GLU A 370 21.32 15.13 10.30
N LEU A 371 21.09 15.38 9.01
CA LEU A 371 19.93 14.88 8.29
C LEU A 371 20.35 14.08 7.05
N GLY A 372 19.84 12.86 6.94
CA GLY A 372 20.06 12.00 5.77
C GLY A 372 19.14 12.34 4.61
N VAL A 373 19.70 12.59 3.41
CA VAL A 373 18.96 12.77 2.16
C VAL A 373 19.30 11.66 1.18
N GLY A 374 18.37 10.73 0.98
CA GLY A 374 18.54 9.56 0.10
C GLY A 374 17.84 9.66 -1.26
N SER A 375 16.99 10.66 -1.47
CA SER A 375 16.18 10.83 -2.70
C SER A 375 16.72 11.96 -3.58
N GLY A 376 16.45 11.90 -4.89
CA GLY A 376 16.83 12.95 -5.86
C GLY A 376 18.00 12.58 -6.78
N PHE A 377 18.81 11.59 -6.41
CA PHE A 377 19.94 11.13 -7.21
C PHE A 377 19.53 10.14 -8.30
N SER A 378 20.02 10.36 -9.52
CA SER A 378 20.03 9.33 -10.58
C SER A 378 21.04 8.23 -10.26
N ASP A 379 20.91 7.07 -10.90
CA ASP A 379 21.92 6.00 -10.75
C ASP A 379 23.32 6.42 -11.23
N LYS A 380 23.41 7.42 -12.13
CA LYS A 380 24.69 8.01 -12.55
C LYS A 380 25.28 8.87 -11.44
N ASP A 381 24.48 9.78 -10.86
CA ASP A 381 24.93 10.65 -9.76
C ASP A 381 25.43 9.82 -8.57
N ARG A 382 24.70 8.74 -8.25
CA ARG A 382 25.09 7.83 -7.15
C ARG A 382 26.46 7.19 -7.35
N LYS A 383 26.84 6.86 -8.58
CA LYS A 383 28.16 6.32 -8.89
C LYS A 383 29.21 7.41 -8.90
N LEU A 384 28.92 8.52 -9.58
CA LEU A 384 29.82 9.66 -9.68
C LEU A 384 30.25 10.17 -8.30
N PHE A 385 29.29 10.48 -7.42
CA PHE A 385 29.60 10.99 -6.08
C PHE A 385 30.20 9.95 -5.14
N TRP A 386 30.09 8.67 -5.47
CA TRP A 386 30.76 7.61 -4.70
C TRP A 386 32.23 7.49 -5.10
N GLU A 387 32.50 7.54 -6.41
CA GLU A 387 33.84 7.49 -6.98
C GLU A 387 34.61 8.81 -6.74
N GLN A 388 33.91 9.94 -6.69
CA GLN A 388 34.47 11.29 -6.56
C GLN A 388 33.71 12.07 -5.48
N LYS A 389 33.97 11.73 -4.21
CA LYS A 389 33.28 12.32 -3.05
C LYS A 389 33.47 13.83 -2.92
N ASP A 390 34.65 14.34 -3.30
CA ASP A 390 34.99 15.76 -3.24
C ASP A 390 34.10 16.67 -4.11
N LEU A 391 33.37 16.09 -5.06
CA LEU A 391 32.37 16.80 -5.85
C LEU A 391 31.12 17.21 -5.05
N ILE A 392 30.92 16.62 -3.87
CA ILE A 392 29.71 16.87 -3.06
C ILE A 392 30.01 17.04 -1.57
N GLU A 393 30.97 16.32 -0.99
CA GLU A 393 31.35 16.47 0.41
C GLU A 393 31.95 17.86 0.65
N GLY A 394 31.49 18.53 1.71
CA GLY A 394 31.84 19.92 2.04
C GLY A 394 31.12 20.98 1.20
N LYS A 395 30.47 20.62 0.09
CA LYS A 395 29.77 21.55 -0.81
C LYS A 395 28.39 21.93 -0.31
N ILE A 396 27.87 23.05 -0.79
CA ILE A 396 26.47 23.43 -0.61
C ILE A 396 25.62 22.65 -1.61
N VAL A 397 24.51 22.10 -1.14
CA VAL A 397 23.54 21.35 -1.94
C VAL A 397 22.15 21.93 -1.74
N GLU A 398 21.40 22.07 -2.83
CA GLU A 398 20.00 22.45 -2.76
C GLU A 398 19.15 21.21 -2.43
N ILE A 399 18.42 21.29 -1.32
CA ILE A 399 17.50 20.26 -0.84
C ILE A 399 16.09 20.81 -0.92
N SER A 400 15.21 20.10 -1.62
CA SER A 400 13.78 20.37 -1.56
C SER A 400 13.13 19.55 -0.47
N TYR A 401 12.19 20.14 0.26
CA TYR A 401 11.50 19.51 1.37
C TYR A 401 10.04 19.94 1.42
N PHE A 402 9.20 19.18 2.15
CA PHE A 402 7.79 19.49 2.29
C PHE A 402 7.54 20.48 3.44
N GLU A 403 7.97 20.13 4.65
CA GLU A 403 7.86 20.97 5.85
C GLU A 403 9.02 20.67 6.82
N GLU A 404 9.26 21.57 7.76
CA GLU A 404 10.13 21.30 8.90
C GLU A 404 9.49 20.25 9.82
N SER A 405 10.31 19.40 10.45
CA SER A 405 9.84 18.32 11.34
C SER A 405 10.83 18.09 12.47
N LYS A 406 10.43 17.33 13.49
CA LYS A 406 11.32 16.93 14.60
C LYS A 406 11.62 15.44 14.54
N ASN A 407 12.87 15.07 14.77
CA ASN A 407 13.25 13.67 14.93
C ASN A 407 12.79 13.11 16.29
N ASP A 408 12.88 11.79 16.47
CA ASP A 408 12.41 11.12 17.70
C ASP A 408 13.15 11.57 18.98
N LYS A 409 14.31 12.23 18.84
CA LYS A 409 15.10 12.79 19.94
C LYS A 409 14.90 14.31 20.12
N GLY A 410 13.98 14.91 19.38
CA GLY A 410 13.65 16.34 19.46
C GLY A 410 14.54 17.28 18.63
N GLY A 411 15.46 16.75 17.81
CA GLY A 411 16.28 17.56 16.91
C GLY A 411 15.54 17.98 15.64
N GLU A 412 15.93 19.12 15.06
CA GLU A 412 15.35 19.66 13.83
C GLU A 412 15.63 18.74 12.63
N SER A 413 14.66 18.63 11.72
CA SER A 413 14.68 17.74 10.57
C SER A 413 13.77 18.28 9.47
N LEU A 414 13.79 17.65 8.30
CA LEU A 414 12.96 17.98 7.15
C LEU A 414 12.11 16.78 6.74
N ARG A 415 10.84 17.01 6.42
CA ARG A 415 9.95 15.98 5.89
C ARG A 415 10.10 15.87 4.38
N PHE A 416 10.29 14.65 3.90
CA PHE A 416 10.50 14.31 2.47
C PHE A 416 11.66 15.09 1.79
N PRO A 417 12.88 15.10 2.36
CA PRO A 417 14.01 15.80 1.75
C PRO A 417 14.44 15.11 0.45
N VAL A 418 14.70 15.90 -0.58
CA VAL A 418 15.10 15.46 -1.92
C VAL A 418 16.21 16.35 -2.44
N PHE A 419 17.37 15.76 -2.75
CA PHE A 419 18.47 16.45 -3.41
C PHE A 419 18.05 16.99 -4.77
N LYS A 420 18.45 18.22 -5.08
CA LYS A 420 18.22 18.87 -6.37
C LYS A 420 19.50 19.00 -7.17
N MET A 421 20.49 19.66 -6.59
CA MET A 421 21.77 19.90 -7.24
C MET A 421 22.84 20.30 -6.23
N VAL A 422 24.10 20.19 -6.64
CA VAL A 422 25.21 20.89 -5.98
C VAL A 422 25.15 22.36 -6.40
N ARG A 423 25.36 23.25 -5.44
CA ARG A 423 25.34 24.71 -5.62
C ARG A 423 26.78 25.22 -5.72
N ASP A 424 27.38 25.03 -6.89
CA ASP A 424 28.74 25.50 -7.18
C ASP A 424 28.86 27.03 -7.12
N ASP A 425 27.72 27.74 -7.10
CA ASP A 425 27.60 29.19 -6.94
C ASP A 425 27.52 29.65 -5.47
N LYS A 426 27.58 28.74 -4.49
CA LYS A 426 27.41 29.05 -3.07
C LYS A 426 28.44 28.34 -2.18
N ASP A 427 28.94 29.07 -1.18
CA ASP A 427 29.80 28.53 -0.11
C ASP A 427 29.11 28.53 1.28
N GLU A 428 27.96 29.20 1.40
CA GLU A 428 27.19 29.36 2.65
C GLU A 428 25.79 28.75 2.58
N VAL A 429 25.29 28.38 3.76
CA VAL A 429 23.95 27.80 3.96
C VAL A 429 22.89 28.90 3.83
N SER A 430 21.78 28.59 3.16
CA SER A 430 20.65 29.51 2.98
C SER A 430 19.36 28.82 3.44
N LEU A 431 18.84 29.28 4.58
CA LEU A 431 17.53 28.88 5.11
C LEU A 431 16.50 29.87 4.56
N ASN A 432 15.66 29.43 3.61
CA ASN A 432 14.60 30.25 3.02
C ASN A 432 13.35 30.31 3.89
#